data_AF-A0A5C5UBM4-F1
#
_entry.id   AF-A0A5C5UBM4-F1
#
_cell.length_a   1.000
_cell.length_b   1.000
_cell.length_c   1.000
_cell.angle_alpha   90.00
_cell.angle_beta   90.00
_cell.angle_gamma   90.00
#
_symmetry.space_group_name_H-M   'P 1'
#
loop_
_entity.id
_entity.type
_entity.pdbx_description
1 polymer ?
#
loop_
_entity_poly.entity_id
_entity_poly.type
_entity_poly.pdbx_seq_one_letter_code
_entity_poly.pdbx_strand_id
1 'polypeptide(L)'
;MDKNANTTPAQALPMDDLRTGDILLMLGEGPLSDLIAWASDGPYSHAAVVADGGDLIEAAASGVRRYPLAQRIADQVNYHFIDAYRMHGANDGPLDAADLADVLAKAESLLGIPYPIDQLALLGAIMAVRGKWPEHPWARLLVRVALDHALPDATDGMVCSEVVYRAYAECAATPAGRLAPEIVVGERGTAPFPEIDWKALFDEIWPLLKPGGRQALQSPQRQLNALRSSDIAGLDIASASAPDVSDEELERARQAVLGRLGAGAAVAARESDALLAGEGPVDPKPNPRLVSPQDLAASPSVALLGRLMQRPGG
;
A
#
# COMPACT_ATOMS: atom_id res chain seq x y z
N MET A 1 2.06 1.00 -17.33
CA MET A 1 2.10 -0.40 -16.85
C MET A 1 0.94 -1.09 -17.52
N ASP A 2 1.19 -2.10 -18.36
CA ASP A 2 0.10 -2.81 -19.01
C ASP A 2 -0.66 -3.57 -17.90
N LYS A 3 -1.86 -3.10 -17.53
CA LYS A 3 -2.61 -3.57 -16.35
C LYS A 3 -2.93 -5.08 -16.43
N ASN A 4 -2.76 -5.66 -17.62
CA ASN A 4 -2.91 -7.09 -17.91
C ASN A 4 -1.62 -7.91 -17.78
N ALA A 5 -0.43 -7.30 -17.80
CA ALA A 5 0.83 -8.03 -17.95
C ALA A 5 1.41 -8.57 -16.62
N ASN A 6 0.94 -8.08 -15.47
CA ASN A 6 1.54 -8.40 -14.16
C ASN A 6 0.63 -9.18 -13.20
N THR A 7 -0.53 -9.67 -13.65
CA THR A 7 -1.31 -10.62 -12.89
C THR A 7 -1.30 -11.97 -13.60
N THR A 8 -0.57 -12.93 -13.05
CA THR A 8 -0.87 -14.35 -13.33
C THR A 8 -2.37 -14.53 -13.12
N PRO A 9 -3.12 -15.09 -14.08
CA PRO A 9 -4.56 -15.22 -13.93
C PRO A 9 -4.86 -16.11 -12.74
N ALA A 10 -5.26 -15.49 -11.63
CA ALA A 10 -5.72 -16.18 -10.45
C ALA A 10 -7.05 -16.87 -10.76
N GLN A 11 -7.21 -18.09 -10.25
CA GLN A 11 -8.44 -18.85 -10.38
C GLN A 11 -9.61 -18.04 -9.81
N ALA A 12 -10.76 -18.03 -10.49
CA ALA A 12 -11.95 -17.36 -9.98
C ALA A 12 -12.40 -18.00 -8.65
N LEU A 13 -12.69 -17.16 -7.66
CA LEU A 13 -13.15 -17.56 -6.33
C LEU A 13 -14.61 -17.09 -6.12
N PRO A 14 -15.55 -18.00 -5.82
CA PRO A 14 -16.89 -17.63 -5.38
C PRO A 14 -16.87 -16.89 -4.03
N MET A 15 -17.74 -15.89 -3.87
CA MET A 15 -17.88 -15.15 -2.61
C MET A 15 -18.24 -16.07 -1.44
N ASP A 16 -19.02 -17.14 -1.68
CA ASP A 16 -19.45 -18.09 -0.65
C ASP A 16 -18.29 -18.94 -0.07
N ASP A 17 -17.12 -18.95 -0.72
CA ASP A 17 -15.92 -19.65 -0.24
C ASP A 17 -15.07 -18.80 0.72
N LEU A 18 -15.42 -17.52 0.88
CA LEU A 18 -14.76 -16.63 1.83
C LEU A 18 -15.18 -16.92 3.26
N ARG A 19 -14.25 -16.65 4.17
CA ARG A 19 -14.40 -16.85 5.60
C ARG A 19 -13.93 -15.62 6.34
N THR A 20 -14.49 -15.38 7.52
CA THR A 20 -13.94 -14.40 8.46
C THR A 20 -12.44 -14.62 8.64
N GLY A 21 -11.69 -13.53 8.60
CA GLY A 21 -10.23 -13.53 8.66
C GLY A 21 -9.54 -13.58 7.30
N ASP A 22 -10.20 -14.01 6.21
CA ASP A 22 -9.58 -13.96 4.88
C ASP A 22 -9.13 -12.53 4.55
N ILE A 23 -7.99 -12.41 3.89
CA ILE A 23 -7.36 -11.14 3.54
C ILE A 23 -7.72 -10.83 2.11
N LEU A 24 -8.22 -9.62 1.86
CA LEU A 24 -8.53 -9.14 0.52
C LEU A 24 -7.45 -8.15 0.09
N LEU A 25 -6.76 -8.44 -1.00
CA LEU A 25 -5.75 -7.55 -1.60
C LEU A 25 -6.27 -7.06 -2.95
N MET A 26 -6.13 -5.77 -3.21
CA MET A 26 -6.84 -5.11 -4.29
C MET A 26 -5.95 -4.11 -5.01
N LEU A 27 -6.21 -3.93 -6.31
CA LEU A 27 -5.73 -2.77 -7.06
C LEU A 27 -6.87 -1.78 -7.24
N GLY A 28 -6.76 -0.64 -6.54
CA GLY A 28 -7.68 0.49 -6.73
C GLY A 28 -7.46 1.19 -8.08
N GLU A 29 -8.46 1.95 -8.52
CA GLU A 29 -8.35 2.86 -9.65
C GLU A 29 -7.59 4.13 -9.21
N GLY A 30 -6.97 4.82 -10.17
CA GLY A 30 -6.34 6.12 -9.97
C GLY A 30 -4.79 6.09 -9.91
N PRO A 31 -4.14 7.20 -10.29
CA PRO A 31 -2.68 7.30 -10.30
C PRO A 31 -2.00 7.02 -8.95
N LEU A 32 -2.62 7.38 -7.82
CA LEU A 32 -2.03 7.08 -6.51
C LEU A 32 -2.02 5.58 -6.22
N SER A 33 -3.05 4.83 -6.63
CA SER A 33 -3.08 3.37 -6.52
C SER A 33 -1.95 2.73 -7.31
N ASP A 34 -1.73 3.20 -8.56
CA ASP A 34 -0.64 2.73 -9.41
C ASP A 34 0.75 3.01 -8.78
N LEU A 35 0.91 4.17 -8.13
CA LEU A 35 2.14 4.51 -7.42
C LEU A 35 2.36 3.65 -6.18
N ILE A 36 1.33 3.38 -5.37
CA ILE A 36 1.45 2.51 -4.19
C ILE A 36 1.82 1.09 -4.61
N ALA A 37 1.17 0.56 -5.65
CA ALA A 37 1.49 -0.75 -6.21
C ALA A 37 2.95 -0.81 -6.70
N TRP A 38 3.37 0.17 -7.49
CA TRP A 38 4.76 0.26 -7.98
C TRP A 38 5.79 0.42 -6.84
N ALA A 39 5.48 1.23 -5.84
CA ALA A 39 6.34 1.48 -4.68
C ALA A 39 6.46 0.24 -3.78
N SER A 40 5.40 -0.57 -3.73
CA SER A 40 5.36 -1.83 -2.95
C SER A 40 5.91 -3.02 -3.74
N ASP A 41 6.37 -2.82 -4.98
CA ASP A 41 6.85 -3.86 -5.89
C ASP A 41 5.83 -4.98 -6.14
N GLY A 42 4.54 -4.62 -6.19
CA GLY A 42 3.44 -5.57 -6.31
C GLY A 42 2.27 -5.03 -7.12
N PRO A 43 1.24 -5.83 -7.38
CA PRO A 43 0.07 -5.39 -8.13
C PRO A 43 -1.00 -4.79 -7.20
N TYR A 44 -0.78 -4.74 -5.88
CA TYR A 44 -1.78 -4.33 -4.90
C TYR A 44 -1.53 -2.91 -4.35
N SER A 45 -2.60 -2.12 -4.23
CA SER A 45 -2.57 -0.80 -3.60
C SER A 45 -3.40 -0.71 -2.32
N HIS A 46 -4.23 -1.73 -2.04
CA HIS A 46 -5.16 -1.72 -0.91
C HIS A 46 -5.34 -3.10 -0.29
N ALA A 47 -5.71 -3.11 1.00
CA ALA A 47 -5.92 -4.33 1.77
C ALA A 47 -7.14 -4.23 2.70
N ALA A 48 -7.80 -5.35 2.97
CA ALA A 48 -8.90 -5.47 3.93
C ALA A 48 -8.92 -6.87 4.56
N VAL A 49 -9.65 -7.03 5.66
CA VAL A 49 -9.93 -8.34 6.26
C VAL A 49 -11.43 -8.64 6.15
N VAL A 50 -11.79 -9.86 5.75
CA VAL A 50 -13.17 -10.32 5.70
C VAL A 50 -13.70 -10.43 7.13
N ALA A 51 -14.82 -9.78 7.40
CA ALA A 51 -15.53 -9.86 8.66
C ALA A 51 -16.67 -10.87 8.59
N ASP A 52 -17.34 -11.09 9.71
CA ASP A 52 -18.61 -11.80 9.74
C ASP A 52 -19.73 -10.98 9.07
N GLY A 53 -20.88 -11.62 8.83
CA GLY A 53 -22.08 -10.94 8.33
C GLY A 53 -22.03 -10.49 6.87
N GLY A 54 -21.02 -10.91 6.09
CA GLY A 54 -20.87 -10.51 4.68
C GLY A 54 -20.23 -9.12 4.51
N ASP A 55 -19.49 -8.66 5.51
CA ASP A 55 -18.73 -7.41 5.49
C ASP A 55 -17.23 -7.66 5.32
N LEU A 56 -16.49 -6.60 5.00
CA LEU A 56 -15.06 -6.47 5.19
C LEU A 56 -14.76 -5.33 6.15
N ILE A 57 -13.61 -5.38 6.84
CA ILE A 57 -13.05 -4.27 7.60
C ILE A 57 -11.82 -3.75 6.86
N GLU A 58 -11.80 -2.44 6.59
CA GLU A 58 -10.72 -1.75 5.89
C GLU A 58 -10.49 -0.37 6.50
N ALA A 59 -9.31 0.20 6.27
CA ALA A 59 -9.10 1.63 6.42
C ALA A 59 -9.30 2.33 5.06
N ALA A 60 -10.25 3.26 4.98
CA ALA A 60 -10.51 4.07 3.80
C ALA A 60 -10.62 5.55 4.20
N ALA A 61 -10.81 6.49 3.26
CA ALA A 61 -10.85 7.93 3.58
C ALA A 61 -11.79 8.33 4.74
N SER A 62 -12.84 7.54 5.01
CA SER A 62 -13.75 7.72 6.15
C SER A 62 -13.27 7.16 7.50
N GLY A 63 -12.03 6.67 7.57
CA GLY A 63 -11.51 5.89 8.70
C GLY A 63 -11.66 4.38 8.53
N VAL A 64 -11.25 3.65 9.57
CA VAL A 64 -11.45 2.20 9.67
C VAL A 64 -12.94 1.91 9.82
N ARG A 65 -13.50 1.12 8.90
CA ARG A 65 -14.94 0.86 8.82
C ARG A 65 -15.24 -0.58 8.44
N ARG A 66 -16.46 -1.01 8.74
CA ARG A 66 -17.12 -2.13 8.06
C ARG A 66 -17.68 -1.66 6.73
N TYR A 67 -17.61 -2.49 5.70
CA TYR A 67 -18.17 -2.23 4.38
C TYR A 67 -18.75 -3.52 3.78
N PRO A 68 -19.93 -3.49 3.12
CA PRO A 68 -20.51 -4.69 2.56
C PRO A 68 -19.65 -5.31 1.46
N LEU A 69 -19.31 -6.59 1.61
CA LEU A 69 -18.45 -7.30 0.66
C LEU A 69 -19.08 -7.38 -0.73
N ALA A 70 -20.39 -7.64 -0.81
CA ALA A 70 -21.13 -7.69 -2.07
C ALA A 70 -21.05 -6.35 -2.83
N GLN A 71 -21.06 -5.21 -2.11
CA GLN A 71 -20.89 -3.90 -2.74
C GLN A 71 -19.45 -3.71 -3.24
N ARG A 72 -18.44 -4.18 -2.49
CA ARG A 72 -17.04 -4.12 -2.91
C ARG A 72 -16.78 -4.96 -4.16
N ILE A 73 -17.31 -6.18 -4.24
CA ILE A 73 -17.17 -7.05 -5.41
C ILE A 73 -17.89 -6.46 -6.63
N ALA A 74 -18.97 -5.71 -6.44
CA ALA A 74 -19.66 -5.02 -7.53
C ALA A 74 -18.94 -3.72 -7.99
N ASP A 75 -17.98 -3.21 -7.22
CA ASP A 75 -17.32 -1.92 -7.48
C ASP A 75 -16.18 -2.05 -8.51
N GLN A 76 -16.56 -2.23 -9.77
CA GLN A 76 -15.63 -2.25 -10.90
C GLN A 76 -15.20 -0.84 -11.33
N VAL A 77 -15.76 0.21 -10.73
CA VAL A 77 -15.39 1.58 -11.04
C VAL A 77 -14.11 1.94 -10.30
N ASN A 78 -14.05 1.63 -9.00
CA ASN A 78 -12.93 2.04 -8.16
C ASN A 78 -11.88 0.94 -7.97
N TYR A 79 -12.12 -0.29 -8.47
CA TYR A 79 -11.17 -1.40 -8.36
C TYR A 79 -11.01 -2.15 -9.68
N HIS A 80 -9.78 -2.51 -9.99
CA HIS A 80 -9.44 -3.35 -11.14
C HIS A 80 -9.65 -4.82 -10.87
N PHE A 81 -9.20 -5.28 -9.70
CA PHE A 81 -9.38 -6.66 -9.26
C PHE A 81 -9.26 -6.78 -7.74
N ILE A 82 -9.75 -7.90 -7.22
CA ILE A 82 -9.70 -8.27 -5.81
C ILE A 82 -9.28 -9.73 -5.71
N ASP A 83 -8.14 -9.98 -5.07
CA ASP A 83 -7.64 -11.30 -4.77
C ASP A 83 -7.84 -11.60 -3.28
N ALA A 84 -8.20 -12.84 -2.97
CA ALA A 84 -8.41 -13.31 -1.61
C ALA A 84 -7.28 -14.23 -1.18
N TYR A 85 -6.79 -14.03 0.02
CA TYR A 85 -5.74 -14.78 0.68
C TYR A 85 -6.25 -15.33 1.99
N ARG A 86 -5.71 -16.47 2.43
CA ARG A 86 -6.05 -17.07 3.73
C ARG A 86 -4.80 -17.27 4.55
N MET A 87 -4.86 -16.86 5.81
CA MET A 87 -3.82 -17.16 6.78
C MET A 87 -3.84 -18.65 7.15
N HIS A 88 -2.66 -19.25 7.22
CA HIS A 88 -2.48 -20.61 7.71
C HIS A 88 -1.93 -20.57 9.15
N GLY A 89 -2.36 -21.53 9.96
CA GLY A 89 -1.80 -21.78 11.28
C GLY A 89 -0.50 -22.59 11.20
N ALA A 90 -0.03 -23.03 12.36
CA ALA A 90 1.17 -23.85 12.45
C ALA A 90 1.06 -25.12 11.57
N ASN A 91 2.15 -25.45 10.87
CA ASN A 91 2.25 -26.59 9.93
C ASN A 91 1.29 -26.50 8.72
N ASP A 92 1.06 -25.30 8.19
CA ASP A 92 0.19 -25.02 7.03
C ASP A 92 -1.28 -25.43 7.22
N GLY A 93 -1.68 -25.70 8.47
CA GLY A 93 -3.05 -26.06 8.83
C GLY A 93 -4.00 -24.86 8.80
N PRO A 94 -5.32 -25.08 8.79
CA PRO A 94 -6.28 -23.99 8.95
C PRO A 94 -6.20 -23.39 10.37
N LEU A 95 -6.43 -22.09 10.49
CA LEU A 95 -6.72 -21.48 11.79
C LEU A 95 -8.02 -22.03 12.37
N ASP A 96 -8.06 -22.17 13.70
CA ASP A 96 -9.27 -22.58 14.38
C ASP A 96 -10.27 -21.42 14.52
N ALA A 97 -11.50 -21.74 14.92
CA ALA A 97 -12.55 -20.73 15.03
C ALA A 97 -12.30 -19.70 16.15
N ALA A 98 -11.52 -20.06 17.19
CA ALA A 98 -11.20 -19.14 18.27
C ALA A 98 -10.18 -18.10 17.79
N ASP A 99 -9.18 -18.52 17.01
CA ASP A 99 -8.22 -17.65 16.37
C ASP A 99 -8.88 -16.64 15.43
N LEU A 100 -9.78 -17.12 14.57
CA LEU A 100 -10.50 -16.24 13.66
C LEU A 100 -11.40 -15.25 14.41
N ALA A 101 -11.98 -15.65 15.54
CA ALA A 101 -12.74 -14.76 16.41
C ALA A 101 -11.86 -13.70 17.07
N ASP A 102 -10.66 -14.07 17.53
CA ASP A 102 -9.68 -13.14 18.10
C ASP A 102 -9.19 -12.12 17.07
N VAL A 103 -8.94 -12.56 15.83
CA VAL A 103 -8.57 -11.67 14.70
C VAL A 103 -9.71 -10.70 14.39
N LEU A 104 -10.96 -11.19 14.31
CA LEU A 104 -12.12 -10.34 14.09
C LEU A 104 -12.30 -9.32 15.21
N ALA A 105 -12.27 -9.77 16.47
CA ALA A 105 -12.42 -8.89 17.63
C ALA A 105 -11.33 -7.80 17.65
N LYS A 106 -10.10 -8.15 17.24
CA LYS A 106 -9.03 -7.18 17.10
C LYS A 106 -9.31 -6.20 15.96
N ALA A 107 -9.71 -6.66 14.77
CA ALA A 107 -10.07 -5.78 13.66
C ALA A 107 -11.21 -4.82 14.02
N GLU A 108 -12.22 -5.30 14.76
CA GLU A 108 -13.33 -4.49 15.25
C GLU A 108 -12.89 -3.41 16.25
N SER A 109 -11.91 -3.71 17.11
CA SER A 109 -11.36 -2.73 18.05
C SER A 109 -10.69 -1.54 17.37
N LEU A 110 -10.39 -1.65 16.07
CA LEU A 110 -9.77 -0.60 15.26
C LEU A 110 -10.81 0.30 14.57
N LEU A 111 -12.10 -0.05 14.62
CA LEU A 111 -13.16 0.72 13.97
C LEU A 111 -13.20 2.18 14.46
N GLY A 112 -13.40 3.10 13.52
CA GLY A 112 -13.48 4.54 13.80
C GLY A 112 -12.13 5.24 13.95
N ILE A 113 -11.01 4.50 14.00
CA ILE A 113 -9.68 5.09 13.88
C ILE A 113 -9.62 5.85 12.54
N PRO A 114 -9.29 7.16 12.54
CA PRO A 114 -9.23 7.94 11.31
C PRO A 114 -8.29 7.28 10.28
N TYR A 115 -8.51 7.59 9.02
CA TYR A 115 -7.50 7.28 8.01
C TYR A 115 -6.52 8.44 7.99
N PRO A 116 -5.21 8.20 7.86
CA PRO A 116 -4.27 9.30 7.78
C PRO A 116 -4.67 10.13 6.56
N ILE A 117 -5.05 11.39 6.82
CA ILE A 117 -5.44 12.35 5.78
C ILE A 117 -4.30 12.53 4.76
N ASP A 118 -3.09 12.13 5.15
CA ASP A 118 -1.87 12.28 4.39
C ASP A 118 -1.42 10.96 3.74
N GLN A 119 -2.08 10.51 2.67
CA GLN A 119 -1.66 9.33 1.89
C GLN A 119 -0.26 9.49 1.27
N LEU A 120 0.20 10.73 1.10
CA LEU A 120 1.56 11.02 0.69
C LEU A 120 2.57 10.66 1.78
N ALA A 121 2.20 10.71 3.06
CA ALA A 121 3.03 10.19 4.14
C ALA A 121 3.18 8.66 4.04
N LEU A 122 2.11 7.93 3.67
CA LEU A 122 2.19 6.47 3.43
C LEU A 122 3.10 6.16 2.24
N LEU A 123 2.88 6.83 1.10
CA LEU A 123 3.76 6.69 -0.06
C LEU A 123 5.21 6.99 0.33
N GLY A 124 5.46 8.10 1.03
CA GLY A 124 6.80 8.49 1.49
C GLY A 124 7.43 7.45 2.42
N ALA A 125 6.65 6.85 3.31
CA ALA A 125 7.13 5.80 4.19
C ALA A 125 7.50 4.52 3.43
N ILE A 126 6.67 4.08 2.48
CA ILE A 126 6.98 2.95 1.59
C ILE A 126 8.24 3.25 0.78
N MET A 127 8.33 4.44 0.18
CA MET A 127 9.49 4.88 -0.58
C MET A 127 10.76 4.94 0.27
N ALA A 128 10.66 5.33 1.55
CA ALA A 128 11.80 5.37 2.45
C ALA A 128 12.34 3.96 2.77
N VAL A 129 11.43 3.01 3.01
CA VAL A 129 11.80 1.62 3.31
C VAL A 129 12.38 0.93 2.07
N ARG A 130 11.72 1.08 0.93
CA ARG A 130 12.08 0.41 -0.34
C ARG A 130 13.22 1.10 -1.09
N GLY A 131 13.47 2.37 -0.78
CA GLY A 131 14.57 3.17 -1.32
C GLY A 131 14.47 3.49 -2.81
N LYS A 132 13.39 3.14 -3.52
CA LYS A 132 13.29 3.15 -4.99
C LYS A 132 13.21 4.57 -5.58
N TRP A 133 14.22 5.02 -6.30
CA TRP A 133 14.18 6.37 -6.89
C TRP A 133 13.65 6.36 -8.32
N PRO A 134 12.61 7.16 -8.63
CA PRO A 134 12.21 7.32 -10.01
C PRO A 134 13.26 8.18 -10.75
N GLU A 135 13.44 7.91 -12.04
CA GLU A 135 14.28 8.74 -12.92
C GLU A 135 13.55 10.03 -13.34
N HIS A 136 12.22 9.98 -13.41
CA HIS A 136 11.40 11.08 -13.90
C HIS A 136 11.40 12.28 -12.92
N PRO A 137 11.75 13.51 -13.34
CA PRO A 137 11.91 14.66 -12.44
C PRO A 137 10.69 14.99 -11.58
N TRP A 138 9.48 14.90 -12.15
CA TRP A 138 8.24 15.12 -11.40
C TRP A 138 7.95 14.04 -10.37
N ALA A 139 8.36 12.80 -10.67
CA ALA A 139 8.23 11.69 -9.72
C ALA A 139 9.22 11.87 -8.57
N ARG A 140 10.42 12.38 -8.84
CA ARG A 140 11.43 12.70 -7.81
C ARG A 140 10.95 13.79 -6.87
N LEU A 141 10.31 14.84 -7.41
CA LEU A 141 9.64 15.86 -6.61
C LEU A 141 8.51 15.26 -5.76
N LEU A 142 7.66 14.41 -6.34
CA LEU A 142 6.58 13.76 -5.61
C LEU A 142 7.11 12.91 -4.46
N VAL A 143 8.13 12.08 -4.72
CA VAL A 143 8.78 11.25 -3.69
C VAL A 143 9.39 12.14 -2.61
N ARG A 144 10.03 13.25 -2.98
CA ARG A 144 10.57 14.22 -2.01
C ARG A 144 9.48 14.79 -1.11
N VAL A 145 8.35 15.22 -1.67
CA VAL A 145 7.20 15.75 -0.92
C VAL A 145 6.57 14.65 -0.06
N ALA A 146 6.45 13.43 -0.59
CA ALA A 146 5.96 12.27 0.14
C ALA A 146 6.86 11.95 1.35
N LEU A 147 8.18 11.95 1.17
CA LEU A 147 9.17 11.76 2.25
C LEU A 147 9.08 12.87 3.31
N ASP A 148 8.87 14.13 2.92
CA ASP A 148 8.63 15.22 3.88
C ASP A 148 7.35 15.03 4.69
N HIS A 149 6.32 14.44 4.07
CA HIS A 149 5.06 14.11 4.73
C HIS A 149 5.17 12.88 5.66
N ALA A 150 6.10 11.96 5.36
CA ALA A 150 6.37 10.75 6.17
C ALA A 150 7.10 11.05 7.50
N LEU A 151 7.55 12.29 7.71
CA LEU A 151 8.16 12.75 8.96
C LEU A 151 7.05 13.01 10.02
N PRO A 152 7.08 12.36 11.20
CA PRO A 152 5.91 12.17 12.02
C PRO A 152 5.53 13.41 12.82
N ASP A 153 4.23 13.56 13.06
CA ASP A 153 3.74 13.42 14.44
C ASP A 153 2.92 12.14 14.50
N ALA A 154 2.79 11.55 15.69
CA ALA A 154 1.89 10.42 15.95
C ALA A 154 0.55 10.68 15.27
N THR A 155 0.30 10.01 14.15
CA THR A 155 -1.00 10.12 13.51
C THR A 155 -1.88 9.11 14.23
N ASP A 156 -3.01 9.56 14.77
CA ASP A 156 -4.07 8.66 15.20
C ASP A 156 -4.69 7.92 14.00
N GLY A 157 -4.12 8.05 12.80
CA GLY A 157 -4.62 7.47 11.57
C GLY A 157 -4.04 6.07 11.31
N MET A 158 -4.85 5.19 10.70
CA MET A 158 -4.45 3.84 10.31
C MET A 158 -4.61 3.61 8.81
N VAL A 159 -3.63 2.94 8.19
CA VAL A 159 -3.67 2.57 6.77
C VAL A 159 -4.24 1.17 6.55
N CYS A 160 -4.61 0.85 5.31
CA CYS A 160 -5.39 -0.35 4.99
C CYS A 160 -4.65 -1.66 5.31
N SER A 161 -3.37 -1.79 4.95
CA SER A 161 -2.53 -2.95 5.29
C SER A 161 -2.17 -3.03 6.78
N GLU A 162 -2.07 -1.89 7.46
CA GLU A 162 -1.85 -1.84 8.92
C GLU A 162 -3.03 -2.44 9.68
N VAL A 163 -4.27 -2.18 9.26
CA VAL A 163 -5.46 -2.83 9.85
C VAL A 163 -5.32 -4.35 9.81
N VAL A 164 -4.99 -4.90 8.64
CA VAL A 164 -4.85 -6.34 8.44
C VAL A 164 -3.71 -6.90 9.29
N TYR A 165 -2.52 -6.28 9.22
CA TYR A 165 -1.37 -6.74 9.98
C TYR A 165 -1.65 -6.73 11.49
N ARG A 166 -2.20 -5.64 12.03
CA ARG A 166 -2.52 -5.53 13.46
C ARG A 166 -3.65 -6.46 13.88
N ALA A 167 -4.66 -6.69 13.03
CA ALA A 167 -5.74 -7.65 13.30
C ALA A 167 -5.18 -9.03 13.62
N TYR A 168 -4.13 -9.45 12.91
CA TYR A 168 -3.46 -10.72 13.12
C TYR A 168 -2.38 -10.69 14.21
N ALA A 169 -1.46 -9.72 14.16
CA ALA A 169 -0.30 -9.66 15.05
C ALA A 169 -0.62 -9.30 16.50
N GLU A 170 -1.69 -8.53 16.72
CA GLU A 170 -2.05 -7.99 18.03
C GLU A 170 -3.38 -8.56 18.57
N CYS A 171 -3.90 -9.64 17.97
CA CYS A 171 -5.06 -10.35 18.52
C CYS A 171 -4.73 -11.08 19.83
N ALA A 172 -5.77 -11.58 20.51
CA ALA A 172 -5.66 -12.24 21.80
C ALA A 172 -5.16 -13.71 21.73
N ALA A 173 -4.73 -14.16 20.54
CA ALA A 173 -4.21 -15.51 20.34
C ALA A 173 -3.05 -15.81 21.31
N THR A 174 -3.00 -17.05 21.80
CA THR A 174 -2.00 -17.50 22.78
C THR A 174 -1.04 -18.53 22.18
N PRO A 175 0.30 -18.34 22.27
CA PRO A 175 0.98 -17.16 22.81
C PRO A 175 0.77 -15.89 21.96
N ALA A 176 0.90 -14.72 22.61
CA ALA A 176 0.75 -13.42 21.97
C ALA A 176 1.68 -13.29 20.75
N GLY A 177 1.14 -12.74 19.66
CA GLY A 177 1.89 -12.54 18.42
C GLY A 177 2.06 -13.79 17.56
N ARG A 178 1.57 -14.97 17.97
CA ARG A 178 1.73 -16.21 17.17
C ARG A 178 1.04 -16.18 15.81
N LEU A 179 0.06 -15.29 15.64
CA LEU A 179 -0.66 -15.09 14.39
C LEU A 179 -0.13 -13.91 13.59
N ALA A 180 0.96 -13.24 14.02
CA ALA A 180 1.57 -12.18 13.24
C ALA A 180 2.02 -12.73 11.87
N PRO A 181 1.57 -12.15 10.74
CA PRO A 181 2.06 -12.55 9.43
C PRO A 181 3.57 -12.33 9.36
N GLU A 182 4.30 -13.33 8.89
CA GLU A 182 5.74 -13.20 8.68
C GLU A 182 5.98 -12.24 7.52
N ILE A 183 6.76 -11.18 7.76
CA ILE A 183 7.08 -10.19 6.74
C ILE A 183 8.48 -10.48 6.22
N VAL A 184 8.54 -10.93 4.98
CA VAL A 184 9.79 -11.16 4.26
C VAL A 184 10.17 -9.86 3.56
N VAL A 185 11.36 -9.34 3.86
CA VAL A 185 11.88 -8.16 3.17
C VAL A 185 12.26 -8.57 1.75
N GLY A 186 11.35 -8.37 0.81
CA GLY A 186 11.56 -8.71 -0.60
C GLY A 186 12.68 -7.89 -1.25
N GLU A 187 13.18 -8.41 -2.37
CA GLU A 187 14.06 -7.65 -3.26
C GLU A 187 13.41 -6.34 -3.68
N ARG A 188 14.26 -5.34 -3.87
CA ARG A 188 13.85 -4.07 -4.45
C ARG A 188 13.48 -4.27 -5.91
N GLY A 189 12.22 -4.06 -6.25
CA GLY A 189 11.73 -4.29 -7.60
C GLY A 189 12.35 -3.32 -8.60
N THR A 190 12.66 -3.83 -9.78
CA THR A 190 13.23 -3.08 -10.91
C THR A 190 12.17 -2.61 -11.91
N ALA A 191 10.89 -2.75 -11.57
CA ALA A 191 9.80 -2.38 -12.44
C ALA A 191 9.91 -0.90 -12.87
N PRO A 192 9.75 -0.60 -14.18
CA PRO A 192 9.80 0.77 -14.67
C PRO A 192 8.73 1.62 -13.99
N PHE A 193 9.01 2.91 -13.84
CA PHE A 193 8.04 3.85 -13.29
C PHE A 193 6.75 3.82 -14.14
N PRO A 194 5.56 3.76 -13.53
CA PRO A 194 4.32 3.71 -14.28
C PRO A 194 4.11 4.97 -15.13
N GLU A 195 3.37 4.83 -16.22
CA GLU A 195 2.83 5.99 -16.92
C GLU A 195 1.75 6.61 -16.03
N ILE A 196 1.95 7.88 -15.66
CA ILE A 196 1.09 8.59 -14.72
C ILE A 196 0.42 9.75 -15.45
N ASP A 197 -0.90 9.81 -15.37
CA ASP A 197 -1.62 11.06 -15.63
C ASP A 197 -1.32 12.02 -14.47
N TRP A 198 -0.32 12.87 -14.67
CA TRP A 198 0.12 13.83 -13.67
C TRP A 198 -1.02 14.76 -13.25
N LYS A 199 -1.91 15.14 -14.16
CA LYS A 199 -3.00 16.06 -13.81
C LYS A 199 -3.99 15.37 -12.89
N ALA A 200 -4.42 14.15 -13.26
CA ALA A 200 -5.28 13.36 -12.42
C ALA A 200 -4.64 13.08 -11.05
N LEU A 201 -3.33 12.77 -11.01
CA LEU A 201 -2.61 12.57 -9.76
C LEU A 201 -2.59 13.83 -8.89
N PHE A 202 -2.28 14.99 -9.47
CA PHE A 202 -2.26 16.25 -8.73
C PHE A 202 -3.66 16.60 -8.19
N ASP A 203 -4.71 16.42 -8.99
CA ASP A 203 -6.10 16.64 -8.57
C ASP A 203 -6.51 15.67 -7.44
N GLU A 204 -6.06 14.42 -7.50
CA GLU A 204 -6.28 13.38 -6.48
C GLU A 204 -5.57 13.69 -5.16
N ILE A 205 -4.29 14.09 -5.20
CA ILE A 205 -3.49 14.35 -3.98
C ILE A 205 -3.75 15.74 -3.37
N TRP A 206 -4.18 16.73 -4.15
CA TRP A 206 -4.36 18.11 -3.69
C TRP A 206 -5.22 18.27 -2.42
N PRO A 207 -6.39 17.63 -2.30
CA PRO A 207 -7.20 17.70 -1.08
C PRO A 207 -6.48 17.09 0.14
N LEU A 208 -5.59 16.11 -0.08
CA LEU A 208 -4.87 15.36 0.95
C LEU A 208 -3.63 16.11 1.50
N LEU A 209 -3.12 17.10 0.76
CA LEU A 209 -1.94 17.87 1.15
C LEU A 209 -2.21 18.80 2.34
N LYS A 210 -1.32 18.75 3.35
CA LYS A 210 -1.16 19.80 4.37
C LYS A 210 -0.72 21.13 3.73
N PRO A 211 -0.91 22.28 4.42
CA PRO A 211 -0.52 23.59 3.88
C PRO A 211 0.92 23.68 3.35
N GLY A 212 1.89 23.04 4.02
CA GLY A 212 3.29 23.00 3.57
C GLY A 212 3.48 22.23 2.25
N GLY A 213 2.84 21.06 2.11
CA GLY A 213 2.84 20.29 0.86
C GLY A 213 2.15 21.03 -0.29
N ARG A 214 1.04 21.73 0.01
CA ARG A 214 0.36 22.59 -0.99
C ARG A 214 1.26 23.71 -1.48
N GLN A 215 2.09 24.31 -0.62
CA GLN A 215 3.06 25.34 -1.01
C GLN A 215 4.15 24.78 -1.91
N ALA A 216 4.74 23.62 -1.55
CA ALA A 216 5.78 22.97 -2.35
C ALA A 216 5.29 22.58 -3.75
N LEU A 217 4.03 22.14 -3.85
CA LEU A 217 3.40 21.72 -5.09
C LEU A 217 2.65 22.85 -5.83
N GLN A 218 2.60 24.07 -5.30
CA GLN A 218 1.80 25.16 -5.86
C GLN A 218 2.33 25.70 -7.20
N SER A 219 3.65 25.72 -7.38
CA SER A 219 4.28 26.13 -8.64
C SER A 219 4.16 25.01 -9.70
N PRO A 220 4.51 23.75 -9.38
CA PRO A 220 4.17 22.57 -10.18
C PRO A 220 2.73 22.54 -10.70
N GLN A 221 1.75 22.67 -9.80
CA GLN A 221 0.34 22.59 -10.14
C GLN A 221 -0.09 23.72 -11.08
N ARG A 222 0.40 24.95 -10.86
CA ARG A 222 0.10 26.09 -11.74
C ARG A 222 0.66 25.90 -13.15
N GLN A 223 1.84 25.30 -13.27
CA GLN A 223 2.44 24.98 -14.57
C GLN A 223 1.63 23.90 -15.29
N LEU A 224 1.25 22.85 -14.57
CA LEU A 224 0.44 21.76 -15.13
C LEU A 224 -0.94 22.23 -15.59
N ASN A 225 -1.61 23.07 -14.79
CA ASN A 225 -2.90 23.67 -15.13
C ASN A 225 -2.82 24.69 -16.28
N ALA A 226 -1.63 25.20 -16.59
CA ALA A 226 -1.40 26.08 -17.73
C ALA A 226 -1.19 25.32 -19.04
N LEU A 227 -0.90 24.00 -18.99
CA LEU A 227 -0.83 23.13 -20.16
C LEU A 227 -2.24 22.79 -20.64
N ARG A 228 -2.51 22.92 -21.95
CA ARG A 228 -3.82 22.54 -22.51
C ARG A 228 -3.89 21.01 -22.65
N SER A 229 -5.09 20.45 -22.54
CA SER A 229 -5.32 18.99 -22.66
C SER A 229 -4.78 18.35 -23.94
N SER A 230 -4.61 19.13 -25.02
CA SER A 230 -4.01 18.70 -26.29
C SER A 230 -2.48 18.59 -26.28
N ASP A 231 -1.81 19.21 -25.30
CA ASP A 231 -0.34 19.23 -25.19
C ASP A 231 0.18 18.08 -24.30
N ILE A 232 -0.71 17.43 -23.54
CA ILE A 232 -0.42 16.33 -22.62
C ILE A 232 -0.17 15.00 -23.35
N ALA A 233 -0.76 14.82 -24.54
CA ALA A 233 -0.70 13.55 -25.28
C ALA A 233 0.56 13.37 -26.17
N GLY A 234 1.46 14.37 -26.22
CA GLY A 234 2.56 14.34 -27.19
C GLY A 234 3.85 15.06 -26.77
N LEU A 235 3.96 15.49 -25.51
CA LEU A 235 5.19 16.11 -25.01
C LEU A 235 6.00 15.13 -24.17
N ASP A 236 7.28 15.10 -24.49
CA ASP A 236 8.35 14.78 -23.55
C ASP A 236 8.31 15.81 -22.41
N ILE A 237 7.39 15.60 -21.44
CA ILE A 237 7.21 16.40 -20.21
C ILE A 237 8.49 16.36 -19.35
N ALA A 238 9.50 15.58 -19.76
CA ALA A 238 10.78 15.41 -19.09
C ALA A 238 11.61 16.69 -18.88
N SER A 239 11.34 17.80 -19.59
CA SER A 239 12.23 18.99 -19.52
C SER A 239 11.56 20.32 -19.13
N ALA A 240 10.23 20.39 -19.03
CA ALA A 240 9.56 21.64 -18.65
C ALA A 240 9.43 21.77 -17.12
N SER A 241 10.48 22.28 -16.48
CA SER A 241 10.48 22.98 -15.19
C SER A 241 10.06 22.24 -13.92
N ALA A 242 10.28 20.93 -13.80
CA ALA A 242 10.33 20.29 -12.49
C ALA A 242 11.60 20.74 -11.73
N PRO A 243 11.56 20.95 -10.39
CA PRO A 243 12.75 21.14 -9.57
C PRO A 243 13.70 19.95 -9.72
N ASP A 244 15.00 20.24 -9.83
CA ASP A 244 16.04 19.20 -9.84
C ASP A 244 16.23 18.67 -8.42
N VAL A 245 15.67 17.49 -8.14
CA VAL A 245 15.80 16.80 -6.85
C VAL A 245 16.89 15.73 -7.01
N SER A 246 18.04 15.90 -6.36
CA SER A 246 19.17 14.96 -6.50
C SER A 246 19.00 13.67 -5.70
N ASP A 247 19.74 12.63 -6.04
CA ASP A 247 19.72 11.35 -5.29
C ASP A 247 20.20 11.54 -3.85
N GLU A 248 21.19 12.42 -3.63
CA GLU A 248 21.65 12.75 -2.29
C GLU A 248 20.56 13.45 -1.46
N GLU A 249 19.70 14.25 -2.10
CA GLU A 249 18.57 14.88 -1.42
C GLU A 249 17.50 13.84 -1.02
N LEU A 250 17.13 12.94 -1.94
CA LEU A 250 16.20 11.85 -1.65
C LEU A 250 16.73 10.92 -0.56
N GLU A 251 18.01 10.56 -0.61
CA GLU A 251 18.62 9.70 0.39
C GLU A 251 18.69 10.38 1.75
N ARG A 252 18.99 11.69 1.81
CA ARG A 252 18.95 12.45 3.06
C ARG A 252 17.55 12.49 3.67
N ALA A 253 16.53 12.70 2.84
CA ALA A 253 15.13 12.69 3.26
C ALA A 253 14.71 11.30 3.74
N ARG A 254 15.10 10.24 3.03
CA ARG A 254 14.91 8.85 3.43
C ARG A 254 15.53 8.53 4.79
N GLN A 255 16.80 8.87 5.00
CA GLN A 255 17.48 8.64 6.28
C GLN A 255 16.80 9.38 7.44
N ALA A 256 16.26 10.58 7.19
CA ALA A 256 15.47 11.32 8.18
C ALA A 256 14.16 10.60 8.53
N VAL A 257 13.48 9.97 7.56
CA VAL A 257 12.28 9.16 7.77
C VAL A 257 12.63 7.88 8.54
N LEU A 258 13.64 7.12 8.09
CA LEU A 258 14.08 5.88 8.74
C LEU A 258 14.54 6.09 10.19
N GLY A 259 15.29 7.16 10.45
CA GLY A 259 15.73 7.50 11.81
C GLY A 259 14.57 7.79 12.77
N ARG A 260 13.41 8.21 12.26
CA ARG A 260 12.20 8.52 13.06
C ARG A 260 11.23 7.35 13.17
N LEU A 261 11.18 6.49 12.16
CA LEU A 261 10.41 5.23 12.18
C LEU A 261 11.02 4.18 13.12
N GLY A 262 12.27 4.40 13.56
CA GLY A 262 12.95 3.60 14.57
C GLY A 262 13.85 2.50 14.00
N ALA A 263 14.50 1.76 14.89
CA ALA A 263 15.55 0.80 14.52
C ALA A 263 15.06 -0.32 13.59
N GLY A 264 13.80 -0.77 13.70
CA GLY A 264 13.24 -1.81 12.83
C GLY A 264 13.17 -1.39 11.36
N ALA A 265 12.67 -0.17 11.08
CA ALA A 265 12.62 0.36 9.72
C ALA A 265 14.03 0.56 9.11
N ALA A 266 15.01 0.97 9.93
CA ALA A 266 16.40 1.11 9.49
C ALA A 266 17.06 -0.25 9.18
N VAL A 267 16.67 -1.33 9.87
CA VAL A 267 17.12 -2.69 9.59
C VAL A 267 16.49 -3.20 8.30
N ALA A 268 15.16 -3.12 8.16
CA ALA A 268 14.45 -3.53 6.95
C ALA A 268 14.98 -2.83 5.69
N ALA A 269 15.25 -1.51 5.77
CA ALA A 269 15.85 -0.75 4.68
C ALA A 269 17.26 -1.23 4.29
N ARG A 270 18.11 -1.53 5.28
CA ARG A 270 19.48 -2.04 5.04
C ARG A 270 19.47 -3.44 4.45
N GLU A 271 18.54 -4.29 4.90
CA GLU A 271 18.38 -5.64 4.39
C GLU A 271 17.85 -5.62 2.96
N SER A 272 16.87 -4.76 2.66
CA SER A 272 16.37 -4.54 1.30
C SER A 272 17.47 -4.05 0.34
N ASP A 273 18.33 -3.12 0.78
CA ASP A 273 19.46 -2.63 -0.03
C ASP A 273 20.56 -3.68 -0.26
N ALA A 274 20.65 -4.70 0.59
CA ALA A 274 21.72 -5.72 0.57
C ALA A 274 21.36 -6.99 -0.21
N LEU A 275 20.11 -7.14 -0.69
CA LEU A 275 19.62 -8.37 -1.30
C LEU A 275 19.82 -8.41 -2.82
N LEU A 276 20.38 -9.53 -3.30
CA LEU A 276 20.47 -9.91 -4.70
C LEU A 276 20.01 -11.37 -4.84
N ALA A 277 18.94 -11.61 -5.59
CA ALA A 277 18.47 -12.90 -6.12
C ALA A 277 18.15 -14.02 -5.07
N GLY A 278 17.15 -13.82 -4.19
CA GLY A 278 16.61 -14.88 -3.30
C GLY A 278 15.55 -14.41 -2.28
N GLU A 279 14.85 -15.37 -1.62
CA GLU A 279 13.95 -15.10 -0.48
C GLU A 279 14.70 -14.29 0.59
N GLY A 280 14.25 -13.05 0.83
CA GLY A 280 14.89 -12.14 1.76
C GLY A 280 14.77 -12.58 3.23
N PRO A 281 15.44 -11.89 4.16
CA PRO A 281 15.30 -12.16 5.58
C PRO A 281 13.87 -11.84 6.04
N VAL A 282 13.39 -12.62 7.00
CA VAL A 282 12.17 -12.30 7.75
C VAL A 282 12.47 -11.14 8.69
N ASP A 283 11.71 -10.05 8.61
CA ASP A 283 11.76 -8.97 9.60
C ASP A 283 11.20 -9.50 10.92
N PRO A 284 12.01 -9.62 11.99
CA PRO A 284 11.56 -10.19 13.25
C PRO A 284 10.63 -9.23 14.03
N LYS A 285 10.56 -7.95 13.67
CA LYS A 285 9.77 -6.92 14.35
C LYS A 285 9.29 -5.85 13.34
N PRO A 286 8.45 -6.24 12.36
CA PRO A 286 8.00 -5.32 11.35
C PRO A 286 7.16 -4.22 12.01
N ASN A 287 7.35 -2.99 11.53
CA ASN A 287 6.50 -1.88 11.93
C ASN A 287 5.17 -2.01 11.17
N PRO A 288 4.01 -2.21 11.85
CA PRO A 288 2.72 -2.42 11.19
C PRO A 288 2.34 -1.34 10.16
N ARG A 289 2.79 -0.10 10.38
CA ARG A 289 2.52 1.04 9.48
C ARG A 289 3.25 0.97 8.15
N LEU A 290 4.33 0.18 8.09
CA LEU A 290 5.22 0.04 6.93
C LEU A 290 4.97 -1.25 6.16
N VAL A 291 4.13 -2.13 6.70
CA VAL A 291 3.69 -3.34 6.00
C VAL A 291 2.84 -2.89 4.82
N SER A 292 3.28 -3.18 3.60
CA SER A 292 2.53 -2.89 2.39
C SER A 292 1.54 -4.02 2.08
N PRO A 293 0.53 -3.80 1.20
CA PRO A 293 -0.29 -4.88 0.68
C PRO A 293 0.52 -6.00 0.03
N GLN A 294 1.63 -5.67 -0.65
CA GLN A 294 2.49 -6.67 -1.26
C GLN A 294 3.26 -7.50 -0.22
N ASP A 295 3.62 -6.93 0.93
CA ASP A 295 4.25 -7.69 2.02
C ASP A 295 3.30 -8.75 2.58
N LEU A 296 2.01 -8.42 2.68
CA LEU A 296 0.99 -9.40 3.06
C LEU A 296 0.85 -10.49 1.99
N ALA A 297 0.87 -10.13 0.70
CA ALA A 297 0.77 -11.10 -0.40
C ALA A 297 1.97 -12.07 -0.48
N ALA A 298 3.16 -11.56 -0.17
CA ALA A 298 4.42 -12.31 -0.20
C ALA A 298 4.71 -13.05 1.11
N SER A 299 3.91 -12.82 2.15
CA SER A 299 4.06 -13.49 3.43
C SER A 299 3.91 -15.00 3.26
N PRO A 300 4.85 -15.82 3.76
CA PRO A 300 4.70 -17.28 3.75
C PRO A 300 3.54 -17.75 4.66
N SER A 301 3.02 -16.86 5.51
CA SER A 301 1.91 -17.19 6.40
C SER A 301 0.55 -17.23 5.71
N VAL A 302 0.45 -16.81 4.44
CA VAL A 302 -0.81 -16.76 3.69
C VAL A 302 -0.72 -17.52 2.37
N ALA A 303 -1.84 -18.06 1.89
CA ALA A 303 -1.96 -18.55 0.52
C ALA A 303 -3.08 -17.86 -0.24
N LEU A 304 -2.84 -17.65 -1.54
CA LEU A 304 -3.83 -17.15 -2.49
C LEU A 304 -4.96 -18.19 -2.65
N LEU A 305 -6.18 -17.79 -2.36
CA LEU A 305 -7.39 -18.57 -2.61
C LEU A 305 -7.87 -18.42 -4.06
N GLY A 306 -7.75 -17.21 -4.61
CA GLY A 306 -8.19 -16.88 -5.96
C GLY A 306 -8.68 -15.44 -6.09
N ARG A 307 -9.22 -15.12 -7.26
CA ARG A 307 -9.73 -13.79 -7.64
C ARG A 307 -11.25 -13.72 -7.49
N LEU A 308 -11.73 -12.82 -6.64
CA LEU A 308 -13.15 -12.57 -6.42
C LEU A 308 -13.77 -11.68 -7.49
N MET A 309 -13.00 -10.71 -7.97
CA MET A 309 -13.45 -9.72 -8.92
C MET A 309 -12.33 -9.37 -9.89
N GLN A 310 -12.67 -9.26 -11.16
CA GLN A 310 -11.84 -8.70 -12.21
C GLN A 310 -12.72 -7.76 -13.03
N ARG A 311 -12.29 -6.52 -13.21
CA ARG A 311 -12.91 -5.61 -14.16
C ARG A 311 -12.70 -6.15 -15.58
N PRO A 312 -13.76 -6.24 -16.40
CA PRO A 312 -13.61 -6.62 -17.80
C PRO A 312 -12.57 -5.73 -18.49
N GLY A 313 -11.66 -6.33 -19.25
CA GLY A 313 -10.73 -5.56 -20.08
C GLY A 313 -11.54 -4.65 -21.02
N GLY A 314 -11.26 -3.35 -20.97
CA GLY A 314 -11.82 -2.35 -21.88
C GLY A 314 -11.22 -2.44 -23.27
#